data_AF-A0A179SEJ2-F1
#
_entry.id   AF-A0A179SEJ2-F1
#
_cell.length_a   1.000
_cell.length_b   1.000
_cell.length_c   1.000
_cell.angle_alpha   90.00
_cell.angle_beta   90.00
_cell.angle_gamma   90.00
#
_symmetry.space_group_name_H-M   'P 1'
#
loop_
_entity.id
_entity.type
_entity.pdbx_description
1 polymer ?
#
loop_
_entity_poly.entity_id
_entity_poly.type
_entity_poly.pdbx_seq_one_letter_code
_entity_poly.pdbx_strand_id
1 'polypeptide(L)'
;MSQTQHDARQATTEEHFDQYLRKGTPPVAASELARRPGPILMSRANPDGAKLEDHLAQLIDELRAKTANVRGDASPVAEIVARHNVQIMDLLAAARVLQLGTIEALAQVAPDPGPRGTPRVGV
;
A
#
# COMPACT_ATOMS: atom_id res chain seq x y z
N MET A 1 -14.21 -13.92 -33.99
CA MET A 1 -13.04 -13.20 -33.43
C MET A 1 -12.36 -14.15 -32.46
N SER A 2 -11.12 -14.52 -32.74
CA SER A 2 -10.47 -15.75 -32.26
C SER A 2 -9.86 -15.62 -30.88
N GLN A 3 -9.96 -16.68 -30.06
CA GLN A 3 -9.37 -16.88 -28.73
C GLN A 3 -7.91 -16.35 -28.62
N THR A 4 -7.15 -16.51 -29.72
CA THR A 4 -5.74 -16.14 -29.86
C THR A 4 -5.44 -14.64 -29.72
N GLN A 5 -6.40 -13.76 -30.03
CA GLN A 5 -6.23 -12.31 -29.83
C GLN A 5 -6.50 -11.89 -28.38
N HIS A 6 -7.20 -12.73 -27.59
CA HIS A 6 -7.50 -12.44 -26.20
C HIS A 6 -6.33 -12.80 -25.29
N ASP A 7 -5.70 -13.96 -25.52
CA ASP A 7 -4.53 -14.45 -24.79
C ASP A 7 -3.32 -13.51 -24.95
N ALA A 8 -3.12 -12.96 -26.15
CA ALA A 8 -2.02 -12.05 -26.45
C ALA A 8 -2.09 -10.71 -25.67
N ARG A 9 -3.30 -10.23 -25.32
CA ARG A 9 -3.48 -8.99 -24.54
C ARG A 9 -3.28 -9.20 -23.04
N GLN A 10 -3.65 -10.36 -22.51
CA GLN A 10 -3.43 -10.69 -21.10
C GLN A 10 -1.94 -10.89 -20.81
N ALA A 11 -1.21 -11.59 -21.69
CA ALA A 11 0.25 -11.75 -21.58
C ALA A 11 0.99 -10.41 -21.53
N THR A 12 0.59 -9.42 -22.33
CA THR A 12 1.20 -8.08 -22.32
C THR A 12 0.93 -7.26 -21.06
N THR A 13 -0.06 -7.63 -20.24
CA THR A 13 -0.40 -6.86 -19.02
C THR A 13 0.39 -7.38 -17.80
N GLU A 14 0.49 -8.71 -17.65
CA GLU A 14 1.28 -9.33 -16.58
C GLU A 14 2.80 -9.16 -16.81
N GLU A 15 3.28 -9.26 -18.06
CA GLU A 15 4.69 -8.97 -18.39
C GLU A 15 5.06 -7.50 -18.12
N HIS A 16 4.14 -6.56 -18.31
CA HIS A 16 4.37 -5.15 -17.99
C HIS A 16 4.49 -4.93 -16.48
N PHE A 17 3.64 -5.61 -15.68
CA PHE A 17 3.65 -5.48 -14.22
C PHE A 17 4.92 -6.08 -13.60
N ASP A 18 5.33 -7.26 -14.04
CA ASP A 18 6.61 -7.88 -13.63
C ASP A 18 7.81 -7.02 -14.04
N GLN A 19 7.71 -6.35 -15.19
CA GLN A 19 8.70 -5.37 -15.61
C GLN A 19 8.75 -4.14 -14.70
N TYR A 20 7.61 -3.67 -14.15
CA TYR A 20 7.58 -2.57 -13.18
C TYR A 20 8.25 -2.95 -11.85
N LEU A 21 8.05 -4.18 -11.37
CA LEU A 21 8.72 -4.67 -10.16
C LEU A 21 10.23 -4.85 -10.35
N ARG A 22 10.67 -5.23 -11.55
CA ARG A 22 12.10 -5.42 -11.89
C ARG A 22 12.87 -4.14 -12.19
N LYS A 23 12.23 -3.15 -12.84
CA LYS A 23 12.89 -1.89 -13.24
C LYS A 23 13.01 -0.87 -12.09
N GLY A 24 12.41 -1.16 -10.95
CA GLY A 24 12.26 -0.19 -9.86
C GLY A 24 11.21 0.86 -10.19
N THR A 25 10.67 1.51 -9.16
CA THR A 25 9.69 2.58 -9.32
C THR A 25 10.26 3.65 -10.26
N PRO A 26 9.59 4.00 -11.37
CA PRO A 26 10.05 5.09 -12.21
C PRO A 26 10.17 6.37 -11.39
N PRO A 27 11.19 7.22 -11.65
CA PRO A 27 11.36 8.45 -10.90
C PRO A 27 10.10 9.30 -11.07
N VAL A 28 9.40 9.52 -9.95
CA VAL A 28 8.27 10.44 -9.88
C VAL A 28 8.78 11.81 -10.34
N ALA A 29 8.08 12.44 -11.29
CA ALA A 29 8.53 13.73 -11.81
C ALA A 29 8.65 14.75 -10.68
N ALA A 30 9.66 15.63 -10.72
CA ALA A 30 9.87 16.65 -9.68
C ALA A 30 8.63 17.56 -9.47
N SER A 31 7.83 17.75 -10.52
CA SER A 31 6.55 18.46 -10.49
C SER A 31 5.43 17.73 -9.73
N GLU A 32 5.46 16.39 -9.69
CA GLU A 32 4.53 15.59 -8.88
C GLU A 32 4.95 15.56 -7.40
N LEU A 33 6.25 15.53 -7.11
CA LEU A 33 6.78 15.65 -5.76
C LEU A 33 6.38 17.00 -5.11
N ALA A 34 6.46 18.10 -5.86
CA ALA A 34 6.08 19.44 -5.40
C ALA A 34 4.56 19.59 -5.14
N ARG A 35 3.72 18.70 -5.66
CA ARG A 35 2.27 18.69 -5.46
C ARG A 35 1.80 17.71 -4.40
N ARG A 36 2.71 16.98 -3.75
CA ARG A 36 2.31 16.03 -2.73
C ARG A 36 1.66 16.79 -1.57
N PRO A 37 0.48 16.37 -1.10
CA PRO A 37 -0.02 16.87 0.16
C PRO A 37 1.01 16.58 1.27
N GLY A 38 0.89 17.31 2.38
CA GLY A 38 1.79 17.15 3.52
C GLY A 38 1.91 15.70 4.01
N PRO A 39 2.88 15.43 4.90
CA PRO A 39 3.10 14.09 5.42
C PRO A 39 1.80 13.51 6.00
N ILE A 40 1.51 12.25 5.66
CA ILE A 40 0.33 11.53 6.16
C ILE A 40 0.61 10.97 7.54
N LEU A 41 1.79 10.34 7.71
CA LEU A 41 2.11 9.58 8.90
C LEU A 41 2.54 10.48 10.06
N MET A 42 2.19 10.02 11.26
CA MET A 42 2.61 10.61 12.51
C MET A 42 4.13 10.60 12.62
N SER A 43 4.69 11.76 12.94
CA SER A 43 6.13 11.92 13.21
C SER A 43 6.35 13.15 14.08
N ARG A 44 7.60 13.42 14.47
CA ARG A 44 7.95 14.64 15.20
C ARG A 44 7.61 15.92 14.41
N ALA A 45 7.73 15.87 13.08
CA ALA A 45 7.38 16.97 12.18
C ALA A 45 5.89 16.98 11.79
N ASN A 46 5.13 15.94 12.15
CA ASN A 46 3.70 15.80 11.90
C ASN A 46 3.03 15.09 13.09
N PRO A 47 2.94 15.73 14.27
CA PRO A 47 2.51 15.06 15.49
C PRO A 47 1.04 14.64 15.47
N ASP A 48 0.24 15.31 14.63
CA ASP A 48 -1.19 15.04 14.44
C ASP A 48 -1.45 14.13 13.22
N GLY A 49 -0.38 13.55 12.65
CA GLY A 49 -0.47 12.60 11.55
C GLY A 49 -1.12 11.28 11.94
N ALA A 50 -1.49 10.49 10.93
CA ALA A 50 -2.08 9.19 11.12
C ALA A 50 -1.06 8.17 11.64
N LYS A 51 -1.51 7.28 12.54
CA LYS A 51 -0.74 6.07 12.88
C LYS A 51 -0.70 5.14 11.67
N LEU A 52 0.45 4.50 11.44
CA LEU A 52 0.62 3.64 10.28
C LEU A 52 -0.36 2.45 10.30
N GLU A 53 -0.51 1.79 11.44
CA GLU A 53 -1.38 0.62 11.62
C GLU A 53 -2.86 0.93 11.39
N ASP A 54 -3.31 2.13 11.76
CA ASP A 54 -4.68 2.59 11.56
C ASP A 54 -4.92 2.92 10.09
N HIS A 55 -3.95 3.61 9.46
CA HIS A 55 -4.04 3.95 8.05
C HIS A 55 -3.99 2.72 7.14
N LEU A 56 -3.15 1.73 7.47
CA LEU A 56 -3.11 0.45 6.76
C LEU A 56 -4.44 -0.30 6.88
N ALA A 57 -5.07 -0.31 8.07
CA ALA A 57 -6.38 -0.92 8.26
C ALA A 57 -7.46 -0.22 7.40
N GLN A 58 -7.47 1.11 7.41
CA GLN A 58 -8.38 1.90 6.58
C GLN A 58 -8.20 1.61 5.08
N LEU A 59 -6.95 1.54 4.59
CA LEU A 59 -6.67 1.22 3.20
C LEU A 59 -7.19 -0.17 2.81
N ILE A 60 -7.05 -1.16 3.68
CA ILE A 60 -7.59 -2.51 3.45
C ILE A 60 -9.12 -2.46 3.29
N ASP A 61 -9.82 -1.71 4.14
CA ASP A 61 -11.28 -1.56 4.06
C ASP A 61 -11.71 -0.85 2.78
N GLU A 62 -11.01 0.22 2.39
CA GLU A 62 -11.27 0.94 1.15
C GLU A 62 -11.01 0.07 -0.09
N LEU A 63 -9.93 -0.70 -0.12
CA LEU A 63 -9.66 -1.65 -1.21
C LEU A 63 -10.69 -2.77 -1.26
N ARG A 64 -11.16 -3.25 -0.11
CA ARG A 64 -12.22 -4.26 -0.05
C ARG A 64 -13.51 -3.73 -0.68
N ALA A 65 -13.90 -2.49 -0.37
CA ALA A 65 -15.05 -1.84 -0.98
C ALA A 65 -14.87 -1.66 -2.51
N LYS A 66 -13.70 -1.21 -2.96
CA LYS A 66 -13.39 -1.07 -4.39
C LYS A 66 -13.42 -2.42 -5.12
N THR A 67 -12.94 -3.49 -4.48
CA THR A 67 -12.97 -4.84 -5.03
C THR A 67 -14.40 -5.38 -5.15
N ALA A 68 -15.28 -5.03 -4.23
CA ALA A 68 -16.70 -5.40 -4.32
C ALA A 68 -17.37 -4.81 -5.57
N ASN A 69 -16.98 -3.60 -5.99
CA ASN A 69 -17.55 -2.92 -7.16
C ASN A 69 -17.25 -3.63 -8.49
N VAL A 70 -16.19 -4.43 -8.57
CA VAL A 70 -15.79 -5.15 -9.79
C VAL A 70 -16.22 -6.62 -9.80
N ARG A 71 -16.83 -7.12 -8.71
CA ARG A 71 -17.15 -8.55 -8.55
C ARG A 71 -18.13 -9.11 -9.59
N GLY A 72 -19.03 -8.27 -10.12
CA GLY A 72 -20.04 -8.67 -11.10
C GLY A 72 -19.56 -8.56 -12.56
N ASP A 73 -18.36 -8.02 -12.79
CA ASP A 73 -17.80 -7.83 -14.12
C ASP A 73 -16.91 -9.03 -14.47
N ALA A 74 -17.35 -9.83 -15.44
CA ALA A 74 -16.62 -11.01 -15.93
C ALA A 74 -15.57 -10.67 -17.01
N SER A 75 -15.31 -9.38 -17.25
CA SER A 75 -14.24 -8.99 -18.17
C SER A 75 -12.87 -9.38 -17.58
N PRO A 76 -11.93 -9.82 -18.42
CA PRO A 76 -10.57 -10.12 -17.99
C PRO A 76 -9.87 -9.01 -17.20
N VAL A 77 -10.19 -7.75 -17.49
CA VAL A 77 -9.61 -6.60 -16.78
C VAL A 77 -10.13 -6.54 -15.34
N ALA A 78 -11.43 -6.77 -15.13
CA ALA A 78 -12.02 -6.82 -13.79
C ALA A 78 -11.42 -7.95 -12.95
N GLU A 79 -11.16 -9.11 -13.54
CA GLU A 79 -10.47 -10.20 -12.86
C GLU A 79 -9.04 -9.83 -12.44
N ILE A 80 -8.28 -9.18 -13.33
CA ILE A 80 -6.92 -8.70 -13.02
C ILE A 80 -6.95 -7.69 -11.88
N VAL A 81 -7.87 -6.71 -11.93
CA VAL A 81 -8.04 -5.71 -10.87
C VAL A 81 -8.39 -6.37 -9.54
N ALA A 82 -9.32 -7.34 -9.54
CA ALA A 82 -9.68 -8.07 -8.34
C ALA A 82 -8.50 -8.84 -7.75
N ARG A 83 -7.70 -9.54 -8.58
CA ARG A 83 -6.47 -10.23 -8.13
C ARG A 83 -5.46 -9.26 -7.52
N HIS A 84 -5.17 -8.15 -8.20
CA HIS A 84 -4.22 -7.16 -7.69
C HIS A 84 -4.69 -6.54 -6.37
N ASN A 85 -5.98 -6.20 -6.24
CA ASN A 85 -6.50 -5.64 -5.00
C ASN A 85 -6.37 -6.63 -3.83
N VAL A 86 -6.63 -7.92 -4.06
CA VAL A 86 -6.43 -8.96 -3.04
C VAL A 86 -4.98 -9.03 -2.62
N GLN A 87 -4.05 -9.10 -3.58
CA GLN A 87 -2.62 -9.13 -3.29
C GLN A 87 -2.14 -7.88 -2.52
N ILE A 88 -2.64 -6.69 -2.89
CA ILE A 88 -2.33 -5.44 -2.17
C ILE A 88 -2.85 -5.52 -0.72
N MET A 89 -4.10 -5.98 -0.51
CA MET A 89 -4.65 -6.15 0.84
C MET A 89 -3.81 -7.09 1.70
N ASP A 90 -3.32 -8.20 1.14
CA ASP A 90 -2.46 -9.15 1.86
C ASP A 90 -1.12 -8.50 2.27
N LEU A 91 -0.51 -7.73 1.36
CA LEU A 91 0.73 -7.00 1.65
C LEU A 91 0.52 -5.90 2.71
N LEU A 92 -0.59 -5.18 2.66
CA LEU A 92 -0.95 -4.18 3.67
C LEU A 92 -1.18 -4.83 5.04
N ALA A 93 -1.84 -6.00 5.07
CA ALA A 93 -2.05 -6.76 6.28
C ALA A 93 -0.72 -7.24 6.89
N ALA A 94 0.20 -7.76 6.07
CA ALA A 94 1.53 -8.15 6.51
C ALA A 94 2.32 -6.95 7.08
N ALA A 95 2.29 -5.80 6.39
CA ALA A 95 2.90 -4.57 6.88
C ALA A 95 2.33 -4.13 8.24
N ARG A 96 1.00 -4.24 8.42
CA ARG A 96 0.34 -3.91 9.68
C ARG A 96 0.79 -4.84 10.81
N VAL A 97 0.91 -6.14 10.56
CA VAL A 97 1.42 -7.10 11.56
C VAL A 97 2.85 -6.75 11.98
N LEU A 98 3.73 -6.43 11.02
CA LEU A 98 5.10 -6.02 11.31
C LEU A 98 5.16 -4.72 12.13
N GLN A 99 4.30 -3.76 11.81
CA GLN A 99 4.21 -2.51 12.56
C GLN A 99 3.72 -2.73 14.01
N LEU A 100 2.71 -3.57 14.22
CA LEU A 100 2.24 -3.91 15.57
C LEU A 100 3.33 -4.61 16.38
N GLY A 101 4.07 -5.55 15.77
CA GLY A 101 5.22 -6.18 16.41
C GLY A 101 6.35 -5.18 16.74
N THR A 102 6.54 -4.16 15.90
CA THR A 102 7.50 -3.07 16.18
C THR A 102 7.06 -2.22 17.37
N ILE A 103 5.77 -1.87 17.46
CA ILE A 103 5.22 -1.13 18.60
C ILE A 103 5.40 -1.93 19.90
N GLU A 104 5.11 -3.23 19.87
CA GLU A 104 5.29 -4.13 21.01
C GLU A 104 6.76 -4.21 21.43
N ALA A 105 7.68 -4.39 20.49
CA ALA A 105 9.12 -4.41 20.79
C ALA A 105 9.59 -3.08 21.41
N LEU A 106 9.13 -1.93 20.91
CA LEU A 106 9.47 -0.62 21.48
C LEU A 106 8.86 -0.41 22.88
N ALA A 107 7.69 -0.99 23.16
CA ALA A 107 7.07 -0.92 24.48
C ALA A 107 7.89 -1.66 25.56
N GLN A 108 8.69 -2.65 25.16
CA GLN A 108 9.65 -3.32 26.07
C GLN A 108 10.85 -2.44 26.45
N VAL A 109 11.15 -1.41 25.65
CA VAL A 109 12.27 -0.47 25.92
C VAL A 109 11.83 0.60 26.92
N ALA A 110 10.72 1.27 26.63
CA ALA A 110 10.15 2.32 27.48
C ALA A 110 8.68 2.58 27.09
N PRO A 111 7.87 3.18 27.99
CA PRO A 111 6.54 3.67 27.65
C PRO A 111 6.56 4.62 26.45
N ASP A 112 5.51 4.60 25.63
CA ASP A 112 5.39 5.50 24.48
C ASP A 112 5.28 6.96 24.95
N PRO A 113 6.28 7.81 24.64
CA PRO A 113 6.28 9.20 25.10
C PRO A 113 5.48 10.10 24.14
N GLY A 114 4.83 9.52 23.13
CA GLY A 114 4.06 10.24 22.12
C GLY A 114 4.93 10.96 21.08
N PRO A 115 4.31 11.61 20.09
CA PRO A 115 5.00 12.16 18.92
C PRO A 115 5.93 13.34 19.22
N ARG A 116 5.77 13.99 20.37
CA ARG A 116 6.62 15.10 20.84
C ARG A 116 7.63 14.67 21.92
N GLY A 117 7.62 13.40 22.30
CA GLY A 117 8.50 12.84 23.31
C GLY A 117 9.90 12.51 22.79
N THR A 118 10.79 12.11 23.71
CA THR A 118 12.13 11.62 23.37
C THR A 118 12.03 10.27 22.65
N PRO A 119 12.73 10.04 21.52
CA PRO A 119 12.73 8.75 20.85
C PRO A 119 13.12 7.60 21.79
N ARG A 120 12.44 6.46 21.66
CA ARG A 120 12.76 5.23 22.42
C ARG A 120 14.03 4.55 21.93
N VAL A 121 14.32 4.70 20.63
CA VAL A 121 15.51 4.19 19.95
C VAL A 121 15.95 5.21 18.90
N GLY A 122 17.26 5.24 18.60
CA GLY A 122 17.85 6.24 17.70
C GLY A 122 18.18 7.57 18.39
N VAL A 123 18.71 8.50 17.60
CA VAL A 123 19.10 9.86 18.03
C VAL A 123 18.15 10.92 17.48
#